data_AF-A0AA87IHP0-F1
#
_entry.id   AF-A0AA87IHP0-F1
#
_cell.length_a   1.000
_cell.length_b   1.000
_cell.length_c   1.000
_cell.angle_alpha   90.00
_cell.angle_beta   90.00
_cell.angle_gamma   90.00
#
_symmetry.space_group_name_H-M   'P 1'
#
loop_
_entity.id
_entity.type
_entity.pdbx_description
1 polymer ?
#
loop_
_entity_poly.entity_id
_entity_poly.type
_entity_poly.pdbx_seq_one_letter_code
_entity_poly.pdbx_strand_id
1 'polypeptide(L)'
;MLKEVDIELSADVRAFPGSRKWPQFSKDEFPAWLHKEGIDYEHFLKLGGRRKKSKDVEEDKNAGWRNQSFHNYADYTLTEEFHQGIDELLVKRQINGLLIAARSVIHRVAIVC
;
A
#
# COMPACT_ATOMS: atom_id res chain seq x y z
N MET A 1 10.19 -17.47 6.72
CA MET A 1 9.40 -16.25 7.01
C MET A 1 8.50 -15.77 5.87
N LEU A 2 8.95 -15.55 4.62
CA LEU A 2 8.03 -15.25 3.48
C LEU A 2 7.63 -16.50 2.66
N LYS A 3 8.57 -17.42 2.43
CA LYS A 3 8.27 -18.72 1.77
C LYS A 3 7.36 -19.64 2.57
N GLU A 4 7.26 -19.42 3.88
CA GLU A 4 6.43 -20.24 4.78
C GLU A 4 4.94 -19.93 4.66
N VAL A 5 4.58 -18.85 3.96
CA VAL A 5 3.20 -18.34 3.88
C VAL A 5 2.68 -18.24 2.44
N ASP A 6 3.30 -18.95 1.49
CA ASP A 6 2.87 -19.09 0.09
C ASP A 6 2.43 -17.76 -0.56
N ILE A 7 3.29 -16.75 -0.40
CA ILE A 7 3.09 -15.44 -1.01
C ILE A 7 3.72 -15.47 -2.39
N GLU A 8 2.93 -15.09 -3.38
CA GLU A 8 3.31 -15.01 -4.79
C GLU A 8 3.40 -13.55 -5.27
N LEU A 9 2.81 -12.59 -4.56
CA LEU A 9 2.86 -11.16 -4.90
C LEU A 9 3.04 -10.27 -3.67
N SER A 10 3.94 -9.28 -3.78
CA SER A 10 4.11 -8.17 -2.86
C SER A 10 3.50 -6.89 -3.45
N ALA A 11 2.38 -6.45 -2.88
CA ALA A 11 1.78 -5.15 -3.17
C ALA A 11 2.40 -4.06 -2.30
N ASP A 12 3.14 -3.15 -2.92
CA ASP A 12 3.70 -1.96 -2.28
C ASP A 12 2.70 -0.80 -2.37
N VAL A 13 2.40 -0.14 -1.25
CA VAL A 13 1.53 1.06 -1.22
C VAL A 13 2.30 2.32 -0.80
N ARG A 14 3.62 2.24 -0.65
CA ARG A 14 4.46 3.35 -0.18
C ARG A 14 4.43 4.48 -1.21
N ALA A 15 4.20 5.72 -0.76
CA ALA A 15 4.26 6.90 -1.63
C ALA A 15 5.61 7.00 -2.37
N PHE A 16 6.68 6.74 -1.63
CA PHE A 16 8.06 6.78 -2.10
C PHE A 16 8.76 5.51 -1.63
N PRO A 17 8.79 4.45 -2.45
CA PRO A 17 9.45 3.19 -2.12
C PRO A 17 10.99 3.30 -2.24
N GLY A 18 11.57 4.37 -1.72
CA GLY A 18 13.01 4.61 -1.69
C GLY A 18 13.48 4.80 -0.26
N SER A 19 14.64 4.25 0.07
CA SER A 19 15.25 4.42 1.39
C SER A 19 16.75 4.62 1.24
N ARG A 20 17.26 5.79 1.64
CA ARG A 20 18.70 6.06 1.67
C ARG A 20 19.42 5.22 2.73
N LYS A 21 18.73 4.93 3.84
CA LYS A 21 19.28 4.14 4.95
C LYS A 21 19.26 2.64 4.64
N TRP A 22 18.35 2.20 3.77
CA TRP A 22 18.17 0.80 3.41
C TRP A 22 17.94 0.64 1.90
N PRO A 23 19.00 0.83 1.07
CA PRO A 23 18.91 0.79 -0.39
C PRO A 23 18.34 -0.53 -0.94
N GLN A 24 18.55 -1.65 -0.24
CA GLN A 24 18.07 -2.97 -0.65
C GLN A 24 16.54 -3.11 -0.66
N PHE A 25 15.82 -2.23 0.06
CA PHE A 25 14.36 -2.17 0.05
C PHE A 25 13.81 -1.04 -0.84
N SER A 26 14.68 -0.45 -1.66
CA SER A 26 14.26 0.48 -2.69
C SER A 26 13.52 -0.25 -3.81
N LYS A 27 12.65 0.46 -4.51
CA LYS A 27 11.98 -0.03 -5.72
C LYS A 27 12.94 -0.50 -6.83
N ASP A 28 14.21 -0.11 -6.75
CA ASP A 28 15.20 -0.43 -7.78
C ASP A 28 15.86 -1.81 -7.52
N GLU A 29 16.01 -2.19 -6.25
CA GLU A 29 16.65 -3.46 -5.85
C GLU A 29 15.66 -4.52 -5.37
N PHE A 30 14.63 -4.10 -4.62
CA PHE A 30 13.72 -5.01 -3.94
C PHE A 30 12.94 -5.93 -4.88
N PRO A 31 12.42 -5.48 -6.04
CA PRO A 31 11.72 -6.36 -6.97
C PRO A 31 12.62 -7.48 -7.50
N ALA A 32 13.90 -7.18 -7.76
CA ALA A 32 14.85 -8.16 -8.25
C ALA A 32 15.15 -9.25 -7.21
N TRP A 33 15.10 -8.91 -5.92
CA TRP A 33 15.26 -9.88 -4.84
C TRP A 33 14.03 -10.75 -4.70
N LEU A 34 12.83 -10.16 -4.72
CA LEU A 34 11.56 -10.90 -4.64
C LEU A 34 11.41 -11.87 -5.82
N HIS A 35 11.71 -11.42 -7.04
CA HIS A 35 11.63 -12.25 -8.24
C HIS A 35 12.55 -13.48 -8.17
N LYS A 36 13.75 -13.36 -7.58
CA LYS A 36 14.64 -14.52 -7.36
C LYS A 36 14.03 -15.57 -6.43
N GLU A 37 13.13 -15.15 -5.55
CA GLU A 37 12.43 -16.00 -4.62
C GLU A 37 11.05 -16.46 -5.15
N GLY A 38 10.72 -16.13 -6.41
CA GLY A 38 9.44 -16.48 -7.04
C GLY A 38 8.28 -15.58 -6.62
N ILE A 39 8.56 -14.40 -6.05
CA ILE A 39 7.56 -13.46 -5.57
C ILE A 39 7.53 -12.26 -6.52
N ASP A 40 6.37 -11.98 -7.09
CA ASP A 40 6.14 -10.79 -7.89
C ASP A 40 6.10 -9.53 -7.02
N TYR A 41 6.34 -8.38 -7.63
CA TYR A 41 6.26 -7.09 -6.97
C TYR A 41 5.46 -6.12 -7.82
N GLU A 42 4.52 -5.41 -7.20
CA GLU A 42 3.73 -4.39 -7.87
C GLU A 42 3.48 -3.19 -6.94
N HIS A 43 3.55 -1.98 -7.50
CA HIS A 43 3.43 -0.73 -6.76
C HIS A 43 2.07 -0.07 -6.99
N PHE A 44 1.23 -0.05 -5.97
CA PHE A 44 -0.13 0.49 -5.97
C PHE A 44 -0.16 1.94 -5.47
N LEU A 45 0.18 2.87 -6.35
CA LEU A 45 0.20 4.31 -6.05
C LEU A 45 -1.17 4.87 -5.62
N LYS A 46 -2.26 4.32 -6.15
CA LYS A 46 -3.63 4.70 -5.80
C LYS A 46 -3.94 4.42 -4.34
N LEU A 47 -3.34 3.38 -3.75
CA LEU A 47 -3.64 2.94 -2.40
C LEU A 47 -2.79 3.59 -1.31
N GLY A 48 -1.88 4.50 -1.65
CA GLY A 48 -1.09 5.14 -0.62
C GLY A 48 -0.48 6.48 -0.98
N GLY A 49 0.24 7.03 -0.01
CA GLY A 49 0.84 8.34 -0.11
C GLY A 49 -0.02 9.49 0.40
N ARG A 50 0.58 10.68 0.36
CA ARG A 50 -0.02 11.88 0.95
C ARG A 50 -1.16 12.38 0.08
N ARG A 51 -2.28 12.71 0.71
CA ARG A 51 -3.48 13.22 0.03
C ARG A 51 -3.77 14.65 0.46
N LYS A 52 -4.30 15.43 -0.50
CA LYS A 52 -4.75 16.81 -0.27
C LYS A 52 -6.15 16.78 0.37
N LYS A 53 -6.55 17.89 0.99
CA LYS A 53 -7.92 18.06 1.49
C LYS A 53 -8.90 17.85 0.34
N SER A 54 -9.93 17.04 0.58
CA SER A 54 -10.99 16.82 -0.39
C SER A 54 -11.80 18.10 -0.60
N LYS A 55 -12.28 18.31 -1.82
CA LYS A 55 -13.24 19.39 -2.13
C LYS A 55 -14.69 18.90 -2.11
N ASP A 56 -14.87 17.60 -2.21
CA ASP A 56 -16.17 16.95 -2.43
C ASP A 56 -16.69 16.26 -1.16
N VAL A 57 -15.85 16.12 -0.14
CA VAL A 57 -16.21 15.52 1.15
C VAL A 57 -16.37 16.63 2.19
N GLU A 58 -17.51 16.62 2.88
CA GLU A 58 -17.79 17.53 4.00
C GLU A 58 -16.81 17.28 5.15
N GLU A 59 -16.36 18.36 5.80
CA GLU A 59 -15.27 18.32 6.80
C GLU A 59 -15.62 17.50 8.05
N ASP A 60 -16.90 17.42 8.39
CA ASP A 60 -17.43 16.69 9.54
C ASP A 60 -17.49 15.17 9.33
N LYS A 61 -17.55 14.69 8.09
CA LYS A 61 -17.70 13.26 7.76
C LYS A 61 -16.62 12.38 8.39
N ASN A 62 -15.37 12.85 8.40
CA ASN A 62 -14.21 12.16 8.95
C ASN A 62 -13.58 12.91 10.14
N ALA A 63 -14.35 13.75 10.85
CA ALA A 63 -13.84 14.64 11.91
C ALA A 63 -13.23 13.95 13.13
N GLY A 64 -13.32 12.62 13.26
CA GLY A 64 -12.64 11.85 14.30
C GLY A 64 -11.10 11.89 14.20
N TRP A 65 -10.56 12.23 13.02
CA TRP A 65 -9.12 12.34 12.80
C TRP A 65 -8.57 13.70 13.25
N ARG A 66 -7.76 13.69 14.31
CA ARG A 66 -7.07 14.90 14.81
C ARG A 66 -5.95 15.40 13.88
N ASN A 67 -5.34 14.50 13.11
CA ASN A 67 -4.28 14.84 12.17
C ASN A 67 -4.88 15.09 10.79
N GLN A 68 -4.67 16.29 10.25
CA GLN A 68 -5.23 16.68 8.94
C GLN A 68 -4.80 15.76 7.79
N SER A 69 -3.58 15.22 7.83
CA SER A 69 -3.12 14.30 6.78
C SER A 69 -3.86 12.96 6.81
N PHE A 70 -4.25 12.49 8.00
CA PHE A 70 -5.06 11.27 8.15
C PHE A 70 -6.52 11.53 7.80
N HIS A 71 -7.06 12.68 8.18
CA HIS A 71 -8.38 13.14 7.74
C HIS A 71 -8.46 13.17 6.20
N ASN A 72 -7.51 13.87 5.54
CA ASN A 72 -7.45 13.93 4.08
C ASN A 72 -7.33 12.55 3.42
N TYR A 73 -6.60 11.62 4.03
CA TYR A 73 -6.49 10.27 3.50
C TYR A 73 -7.81 9.49 3.67
N ALA A 74 -8.50 9.65 4.81
CA ALA A 74 -9.82 9.07 5.04
C ALA A 74 -10.89 9.66 4.09
N ASP A 75 -10.80 10.93 3.72
CA ASP A 75 -11.65 11.49 2.67
C ASP A 75 -11.33 10.88 1.32
N TYR A 76 -10.04 10.68 1.05
CA TYR A 76 -9.58 10.07 -0.20
C TYR A 76 -10.05 8.64 -0.38
N THR A 77 -10.22 7.86 0.70
CA THR A 77 -10.75 6.49 0.59
C THR A 77 -12.19 6.41 0.07
N LEU A 78 -12.90 7.53 0.05
CA LEU A 78 -14.26 7.64 -0.50
C LEU A 78 -14.28 7.94 -2.00
N THR A 79 -13.11 8.18 -2.61
CA THR A 79 -13.00 8.54 -4.03
C THR A 79 -13.01 7.31 -4.92
N GLU A 80 -13.47 7.49 -6.16
CA GLU A 80 -13.44 6.45 -7.18
C GLU A 80 -12.02 5.96 -7.48
N GLU A 81 -11.03 6.85 -7.42
CA GLU A 81 -9.62 6.48 -7.64
C GLU A 81 -9.13 5.47 -6.58
N PHE A 82 -9.53 5.65 -5.32
CA PHE A 82 -9.18 4.70 -4.27
C PHE A 82 -9.88 3.35 -4.49
N HIS A 83 -11.17 3.35 -4.82
CA HIS A 83 -11.92 2.13 -5.11
C HIS A 83 -11.31 1.35 -6.30
N GLN A 84 -10.93 2.04 -7.38
CA GLN A 84 -10.20 1.42 -8.50
C GLN A 84 -8.90 0.76 -8.05
N GLY A 85 -8.14 1.41 -7.16
CA GLY A 85 -6.92 0.82 -6.59
C GLY A 85 -7.22 -0.47 -5.79
N ILE A 86 -8.33 -0.50 -5.07
CA ILE A 86 -8.77 -1.69 -4.34
C ILE A 86 -9.18 -2.80 -5.31
N ASP A 87 -9.93 -2.46 -6.36
CA ASP A 87 -10.34 -3.44 -7.38
C ASP A 87 -9.13 -4.04 -8.10
N GLU A 88 -8.15 -3.20 -8.50
CA GLU A 88 -6.87 -3.65 -9.06
C GLU A 88 -6.17 -4.64 -8.11
N LEU A 89 -6.12 -4.33 -6.82
CA LEU A 89 -5.50 -5.19 -5.81
C LEU A 89 -6.27 -6.52 -5.63
N LEU A 90 -7.61 -6.47 -5.63
CA LEU A 90 -8.46 -7.64 -5.45
C LEU A 90 -8.38 -8.61 -6.63
N VAL A 91 -8.27 -8.09 -7.85
CA VAL A 91 -8.02 -8.91 -9.05
C VAL A 91 -6.70 -9.68 -8.89
N LYS A 92 -5.65 -9.02 -8.39
CA LYS A 92 -4.35 -9.65 -8.17
C LYS A 92 -4.37 -10.70 -7.06
N ARG A 93 -5.14 -10.47 -5.98
CA ARG A 93 -5.34 -11.44 -4.90
C ARG A 93 -6.03 -12.74 -5.37
N GLN A 94 -6.95 -12.66 -6.33
CA GLN A 94 -7.63 -13.86 -6.84
C GLN A 94 -6.70 -14.73 -7.69
N ILE A 95 -5.66 -14.12 -8.25
CA ILE A 95 -4.68 -14.80 -9.09
C ILE A 95 -3.53 -15.34 -8.22
N ASN A 96 -3.15 -14.62 -7.15
CA ASN A 96 -1.92 -14.86 -6.38
C ASN A 96 -2.11 -14.78 -4.85
N GLY A 97 -1.36 -15.56 -4.07
CA GLY A 97 -1.17 -15.33 -2.63
C GLY A 97 -0.52 -13.96 -2.35
N LEU A 98 -1.18 -13.07 -1.60
CA LEU A 98 -0.81 -11.62 -1.56
C LEU A 98 -0.29 -11.14 -0.20
N LEU A 99 0.84 -10.42 -0.21
CA LEU A 99 1.37 -9.64 0.91
C LEU A 99 1.32 -8.13 0.60
N ILE A 100 0.84 -7.31 1.55
CA ILE A 100 0.85 -5.85 1.44
C ILE A 100 2.01 -5.29 2.27
N ALA A 101 2.92 -4.56 1.64
CA ALA A 101 4.08 -3.95 2.30
C ALA A 101 3.87 -2.43 2.50
N ALA A 102 3.55 -2.03 3.73
CA ALA A 102 3.71 -0.68 4.23
C ALA A 102 4.82 -0.66 5.30
N ARG A 103 5.43 0.50 5.55
CA ARG A 103 6.65 0.61 6.37
C ARG A 103 6.35 0.41 7.88
N SER A 104 6.19 -0.84 8.29
CA SER A 104 6.37 -1.33 9.68
C SER A 104 6.39 -2.87 9.65
N VAL A 105 7.49 -3.46 10.11
CA VAL A 105 7.72 -4.92 10.11
C VAL A 105 6.87 -5.57 11.21
N ILE A 106 6.40 -6.81 10.94
CA ILE A 106 6.03 -7.90 11.87
C ILE A 106 4.51 -8.18 12.03
N HIS A 107 4.11 -9.30 11.41
CA HIS A 107 2.99 -10.23 11.68
C HIS A 107 1.54 -9.81 11.40
N ARG A 108 0.90 -10.65 10.56
CA ARG A 108 -0.54 -10.82 10.27
C ARG A 108 -1.27 -9.55 9.82
N VAL A 109 -1.59 -9.53 8.52
CA VAL A 109 -2.61 -8.70 7.86
C VAL A 109 -3.00 -7.44 8.64
N ALA A 110 -2.23 -6.38 8.43
CA ALA A 110 -2.60 -5.05 8.88
C ALA A 110 -2.32 -4.09 7.72
N ILE A 111 -3.38 -3.62 7.08
CA ILE A 111 -3.36 -2.42 6.26
C ILE A 111 -3.07 -1.27 7.23
N VAL A 112 -1.86 -0.71 7.19
CA VAL A 112 -1.48 0.46 8.00
C VAL A 112 -0.76 1.45 7.09
N CYS A 113 -1.30 2.67 7.03
CA CYS A 113 -0.72 3.84 6.38
C CYS A 113 0.61 4.27 7.00
#